data_AF-A0A432FFS9-F1
#
_entry.id   AF-A0A432FFS9-F1
#
_cell.length_a   1.000
_cell.length_b   1.000
_cell.length_c   1.000
_cell.angle_alpha   90.00
_cell.angle_beta   90.00
_cell.angle_gamma   90.00
#
_symmetry.space_group_name_H-M   'P 1'
#
loop_
_entity.id
_entity.type
_entity.pdbx_description
1 polymer ?
#
loop_
_entity_poly.entity_id
_entity_poly.type
_entity_poly.pdbx_seq_one_letter_code
_entity_poly.pdbx_strand_id
1 'polypeptide(L)'
;MTPVGQANQAAEPDFKIRSGKNDRLPGLKSALPKHVQVFGLFIQATDRVPDAKLLHAADITAGFLDNDRNGKPDNPTVNDELWNERAAIVMGYDERELERLHDRYGELFDNYTLQGLFATETLPNAGPHNPKSSEFDASIEEILHIITSVGYAGVYPKVFGERRGTELANAMDIARGGYFRTVPSRYPADAWYSYDDRTCDYGCQVTEYVYWALTSLLDGQDFKNRGGDIEHEWKLNTPEKLRAKDKAVVKILTNAEYRLPTRLPDGKYRQKRKQAAVRLNIIPDENRFTLNTELPVGSTAIVETTHDLLSWSLARRVPDDTALLKFPIEARMGQAQFFRLRFGD
;
A
#
# COMPACT_ATOMS: atom_id res chain seq x y z
N MET A 1 -10.36 -5.02 26.94
CA MET A 1 -9.15 -5.85 26.71
C MET A 1 -7.93 -5.05 27.14
N THR A 2 -6.94 -5.69 27.76
CA THR A 2 -5.66 -5.03 28.11
C THR A 2 -4.99 -4.51 26.83
N PRO A 3 -4.44 -3.28 26.78
CA PRO A 3 -3.74 -2.79 25.59
C PRO A 3 -2.63 -3.78 25.23
N VAL A 4 -2.69 -4.41 24.06
CA VAL A 4 -1.83 -5.55 23.70
C VAL A 4 -0.45 -5.07 23.21
N GLY A 5 0.05 -3.94 23.72
CA GLY A 5 1.25 -3.25 23.21
C GLY A 5 1.05 -2.65 21.82
N GLN A 6 1.95 -1.76 21.39
CA GLN A 6 1.93 -1.16 20.05
C GLN A 6 2.57 -2.09 19.02
N ALA A 7 2.10 -2.06 17.77
CA ALA A 7 2.85 -2.63 16.67
C ALA A 7 4.21 -1.95 16.58
N ASN A 8 5.26 -2.65 16.20
CA ASN A 8 6.55 -2.00 15.97
C ASN A 8 6.46 -1.13 14.71
N GLN A 9 6.14 0.16 14.88
CA GLN A 9 5.99 1.14 13.80
C GLN A 9 7.34 1.61 13.22
N ALA A 10 8.46 1.20 13.83
CA ALA A 10 9.79 1.65 13.46
C ALA A 10 10.63 0.56 12.75
N ALA A 11 10.09 -0.66 12.60
CA ALA A 11 10.75 -1.73 11.89
C ALA A 11 10.18 -1.87 10.48
N GLU A 12 11.08 -1.86 9.50
CA GLU A 12 10.81 -2.25 8.13
C GLU A 12 10.17 -3.65 8.10
N PRO A 13 9.11 -3.87 7.30
CA PRO A 13 8.63 -5.22 7.01
C PRO A 13 9.78 -6.00 6.38
N ASP A 14 10.17 -7.12 6.99
CA ASP A 14 11.33 -7.90 6.51
C ASP A 14 11.00 -8.88 5.39
N PHE A 15 9.71 -8.97 5.02
CA PHE A 15 9.18 -9.87 4.00
C PHE A 15 9.60 -11.34 4.20
N LYS A 16 9.89 -11.75 5.45
CA LYS A 16 10.25 -13.14 5.73
C LYS A 16 9.00 -13.95 6.04
N ILE A 17 8.76 -14.97 5.23
CA ILE A 17 7.77 -16.00 5.54
C ILE A 17 8.27 -16.77 6.75
N ARG A 18 7.43 -16.84 7.77
CA ARG A 18 7.65 -17.59 8.98
C ARG A 18 6.70 -18.77 9.01
N SER A 19 7.19 -19.89 9.51
CA SER A 19 6.39 -21.08 9.75
C SER A 19 6.17 -21.26 11.25
N GLY A 20 4.98 -21.72 11.65
CA GLY A 20 4.73 -22.16 13.02
C GLY A 20 3.95 -21.17 13.88
N LYS A 21 4.34 -21.00 15.15
CA LYS A 21 3.53 -20.28 16.15
C LYS A 21 3.50 -18.78 15.84
N ASN A 22 2.32 -18.24 15.58
CA ASN A 22 2.04 -16.81 15.65
C ASN A 22 1.44 -16.50 17.02
N ASP A 23 2.20 -15.85 17.91
CA ASP A 23 1.75 -15.56 19.28
C ASP A 23 0.53 -14.62 19.33
N ARG A 24 0.27 -13.86 18.25
CA ARG A 24 -0.88 -12.96 18.13
C ARG A 24 -2.13 -13.68 17.65
N LEU A 25 -1.93 -14.69 16.83
CA LEU A 25 -2.99 -15.47 16.20
C LEU A 25 -2.80 -16.97 16.51
N PRO A 26 -2.65 -17.37 17.80
CA PRO A 26 -2.10 -18.67 18.17
C PRO A 26 -2.96 -19.85 17.74
N GLY A 27 -4.29 -19.66 17.66
CA GLY A 27 -5.19 -20.73 17.21
C GLY A 27 -5.10 -20.97 15.70
N LEU A 28 -4.72 -19.97 14.91
CA LEU A 28 -4.74 -20.05 13.45
C LEU A 28 -3.66 -20.97 12.86
N LYS A 29 -2.60 -21.28 13.63
CA LYS A 29 -1.48 -22.13 13.19
C LYS A 29 -1.91 -23.46 12.56
N SER A 30 -2.91 -24.13 13.13
CA SER A 30 -3.33 -25.47 12.65
C SER A 30 -3.98 -25.43 11.26
N ALA A 31 -4.51 -24.27 10.87
CA ALA A 31 -5.14 -24.03 9.57
C ALA A 31 -4.20 -23.28 8.60
N LEU A 32 -3.36 -22.39 9.14
CA LEU A 32 -2.57 -21.40 8.41
C LEU A 32 -1.12 -21.43 8.90
N PRO A 33 -0.30 -22.39 8.43
CA PRO A 33 1.04 -22.61 8.97
C PRO A 33 2.06 -21.54 8.56
N LYS A 34 1.80 -20.77 7.49
CA LYS A 34 2.71 -19.73 6.97
C LYS A 34 2.18 -18.35 7.30
N HIS A 35 3.07 -17.44 7.68
CA HIS A 35 2.70 -16.04 7.88
C HIS A 35 3.81 -15.05 7.56
N VAL A 36 3.40 -13.84 7.21
CA VAL A 36 4.23 -12.63 7.11
C VAL A 36 3.55 -11.54 7.93
N GLN A 37 4.35 -10.71 8.60
CA GLN A 37 3.87 -9.52 9.28
C GLN A 37 4.28 -8.29 8.47
N VAL A 38 3.32 -7.43 8.17
CA VAL A 38 3.54 -6.13 7.53
C VAL A 38 2.99 -5.06 8.46
N PHE A 39 3.89 -4.40 9.19
CA PHE A 39 3.55 -3.46 10.24
C PHE A 39 2.54 -4.05 11.26
N GLY A 40 1.35 -3.46 11.39
CA GLY A 40 0.27 -3.91 12.27
C GLY A 40 -0.60 -5.04 11.71
N LEU A 41 -0.46 -5.40 10.43
CA LEU A 41 -1.29 -6.41 9.76
C LEU A 41 -0.53 -7.73 9.57
N PHE A 42 -1.19 -8.85 9.86
CA PHE A 42 -0.69 -10.18 9.50
C PHE A 42 -1.28 -10.66 8.18
N ILE A 43 -0.49 -11.45 7.44
CA ILE A 43 -0.97 -12.24 6.32
C ILE A 43 -0.64 -13.69 6.63
N GLN A 44 -1.65 -14.52 6.76
CA GLN A 44 -1.54 -15.94 7.09
C GLN A 44 -2.04 -16.78 5.93
N ALA A 45 -1.42 -17.93 5.68
CA ALA A 45 -1.71 -18.72 4.49
C ALA A 45 -1.66 -20.23 4.76
N THR A 46 -2.46 -20.97 3.98
CA THR A 46 -2.33 -22.43 3.86
C THR A 46 -1.01 -22.81 3.17
N ASP A 47 -0.58 -24.06 3.33
CA ASP A 47 0.62 -24.57 2.63
C ASP A 47 0.47 -24.56 1.10
N ARG A 48 -0.76 -24.58 0.58
CA ARG A 48 -1.05 -24.60 -0.86
C ARG A 48 -0.88 -23.24 -1.52
N VAL A 49 -0.92 -22.14 -0.77
CA VAL A 49 -0.66 -20.79 -1.29
C VAL A 49 0.81 -20.70 -1.68
N PRO A 50 1.19 -20.40 -2.94
CA PRO A 50 2.60 -20.22 -3.29
C PRO A 50 3.23 -19.04 -2.54
N ASP A 51 4.48 -19.19 -2.11
CA ASP A 51 5.20 -18.16 -1.36
C ASP A 51 5.28 -16.81 -2.11
N ALA A 52 5.42 -16.85 -3.44
CA ALA A 52 5.41 -15.63 -4.26
C ALA A 52 4.07 -14.87 -4.20
N LYS A 53 2.94 -15.57 -4.04
CA LYS A 53 1.62 -14.93 -3.90
C LYS A 53 1.47 -14.31 -2.51
N LEU A 54 1.94 -15.02 -1.48
CA LEU A 54 1.98 -14.51 -0.10
C LEU A 54 2.85 -13.25 0.01
N LEU A 55 4.02 -13.24 -0.63
CA LEU A 55 4.90 -12.07 -0.66
C LEU A 55 4.31 -10.92 -1.48
N HIS A 56 3.63 -11.20 -2.59
CA HIS A 56 2.92 -10.18 -3.35
C HIS A 56 1.81 -9.51 -2.51
N ALA A 57 1.02 -10.28 -1.76
CA ALA A 57 0.06 -9.71 -0.81
C ALA A 57 0.75 -8.84 0.25
N ALA A 58 1.94 -9.24 0.71
CA ALA A 58 2.74 -8.41 1.62
C ALA A 58 3.20 -7.10 0.96
N ASP A 59 3.59 -7.13 -0.32
CA ASP A 59 3.99 -5.94 -1.09
C ASP A 59 2.83 -4.94 -1.23
N ILE A 60 1.64 -5.45 -1.56
CA ILE A 60 0.42 -4.62 -1.66
C ILE A 60 0.06 -4.01 -0.31
N THR A 61 0.10 -4.81 0.76
CA THR A 61 -0.14 -4.34 2.13
C THR A 61 0.82 -3.21 2.52
N ALA A 62 2.12 -3.40 2.28
CA ALA A 62 3.12 -2.39 2.58
C ALA A 62 2.92 -1.12 1.75
N GLY A 63 2.55 -1.26 0.46
CA GLY A 63 2.27 -0.14 -0.43
C GLY A 63 1.04 0.69 -0.03
N PHE A 64 0.06 0.08 0.64
CA PHE A 64 -1.07 0.81 1.20
C PHE A 64 -0.75 1.47 2.55
N LEU A 65 -0.06 0.76 3.45
CA LEU A 65 0.22 1.27 4.80
C LEU A 65 1.34 2.31 4.83
N ASP A 66 2.35 2.17 3.97
CA ASP A 66 3.48 3.09 3.78
C ASP A 66 3.54 3.51 2.32
N ASN A 67 2.60 4.37 1.92
CA ASN A 67 2.43 4.81 0.55
C ASN A 67 3.55 5.73 0.09
N ASP A 68 4.18 6.48 0.99
CA ASP A 68 5.34 7.33 0.70
C ASP A 68 6.68 6.54 0.60
N ARG A 69 6.68 5.29 1.11
CA ARG A 69 7.78 4.32 1.17
C ARG A 69 8.95 4.76 2.04
N ASN A 70 8.70 5.52 3.10
CA ASN A 70 9.74 5.98 4.03
C ASN A 70 10.11 4.94 5.11
N GLY A 71 9.42 3.80 5.11
CA GLY A 71 9.63 2.68 6.02
C GLY A 71 8.79 2.72 7.29
N LYS A 72 7.80 3.60 7.36
CA LYS A 72 6.87 3.73 8.48
C LYS A 72 5.44 3.86 7.97
N PRO A 73 4.43 3.39 8.72
CA PRO A 73 3.05 3.61 8.33
C PRO A 73 2.71 5.10 8.21
N ASP A 74 2.05 5.50 7.12
CA ASP A 74 1.65 6.89 6.88
C ASP A 74 0.64 7.37 7.91
N ASN A 75 -0.26 6.47 8.34
CA ASN A 75 -1.20 6.66 9.44
C ASN A 75 -0.91 5.67 10.58
N PRO A 76 -0.06 6.04 11.56
CA PRO A 76 0.32 5.17 12.67
C PRO A 76 -0.86 4.72 13.53
N THR A 77 -1.88 5.56 13.70
CA THR A 77 -3.08 5.22 14.49
C THR A 77 -3.93 4.14 13.81
N VAL A 78 -4.09 4.21 12.49
CA VAL A 78 -4.77 3.15 11.70
C VAL A 78 -3.98 1.85 11.78
N ASN A 79 -2.65 1.92 11.70
CA ASN A 79 -1.79 0.76 11.85
C ASN A 79 -1.91 0.10 13.25
N ASP A 80 -1.98 0.90 14.32
CA ASP A 80 -2.16 0.39 15.68
C ASP A 80 -3.55 -0.23 15.87
N GLU A 81 -4.59 0.30 15.22
CA GLU A 81 -5.93 -0.28 15.24
C GLU A 81 -5.94 -1.68 14.64
N LEU A 82 -5.35 -1.86 13.45
CA LEU A 82 -5.21 -3.18 12.82
C LEU A 82 -4.52 -4.19 13.75
N TRP A 83 -3.50 -3.74 14.47
CA TRP A 83 -2.78 -4.57 15.43
C TRP A 83 -3.61 -4.93 16.66
N ASN A 84 -4.34 -3.95 17.22
CA ASN A 84 -5.15 -4.13 18.41
C ASN A 84 -6.34 -5.08 18.15
N GLU A 85 -6.95 -4.95 16.98
CA GLU A 85 -8.06 -5.80 16.51
C GLU A 85 -7.60 -7.17 15.98
N ARG A 86 -6.29 -7.44 16.07
CA ARG A 86 -5.67 -8.69 15.59
C ARG A 86 -6.05 -8.99 14.14
N ALA A 87 -6.06 -7.94 13.33
CA ALA A 87 -6.46 -8.00 11.94
C ALA A 87 -5.50 -8.91 11.13
N ALA A 88 -6.05 -9.73 10.25
CA ALA A 88 -5.24 -10.53 9.35
C ALA A 88 -5.92 -10.81 8.01
N ILE A 89 -5.11 -10.81 6.96
CA ILE A 89 -5.47 -11.46 5.69
C ILE A 89 -5.25 -12.96 5.86
N VAL A 90 -6.22 -13.75 5.45
CA VAL A 90 -6.17 -15.21 5.45
C VAL A 90 -6.22 -15.70 4.01
N MET A 91 -5.14 -16.33 3.58
CA MET A 91 -4.98 -16.83 2.21
C MET A 91 -5.21 -18.33 2.12
N GLY A 92 -6.10 -18.72 1.21
CA GLY A 92 -6.22 -20.10 0.71
C GLY A 92 -5.83 -20.17 -0.76
N TYR A 93 -5.74 -21.39 -1.29
CA TYR A 93 -5.48 -21.58 -2.71
C TYR A 93 -6.63 -21.05 -3.56
N ASP A 94 -7.87 -21.42 -3.20
CA ASP A 94 -9.13 -21.04 -3.85
C ASP A 94 -10.23 -20.84 -2.80
N GLU A 95 -11.38 -20.32 -3.24
CA GLU A 95 -12.58 -20.10 -2.42
C GLU A 95 -12.99 -21.36 -1.64
N ARG A 96 -13.04 -22.49 -2.35
CA ARG A 96 -13.45 -23.78 -1.79
C ARG A 96 -12.56 -24.24 -0.65
N GLU A 97 -11.26 -23.96 -0.70
CA GLU A 97 -10.36 -24.25 0.41
C GLU A 97 -10.68 -23.36 1.63
N LEU A 98 -10.89 -22.06 1.43
CA LEU A 98 -11.17 -21.16 2.55
C LEU A 98 -12.54 -21.41 3.19
N GLU A 99 -13.57 -21.69 2.39
CA GLU A 99 -14.89 -22.09 2.88
C GLU A 99 -14.78 -23.31 3.81
N ARG A 100 -14.06 -24.35 3.39
CA ARG A 100 -13.83 -25.55 4.22
C ARG A 100 -13.03 -25.30 5.48
N LEU A 101 -12.12 -24.32 5.45
CA LEU A 101 -11.38 -23.91 6.64
C LEU A 101 -12.30 -23.18 7.60
N HIS A 102 -13.15 -22.29 7.09
CA HIS A 102 -14.18 -21.61 7.88
C HIS A 102 -15.16 -22.61 8.50
N ASP A 103 -15.68 -23.57 7.73
CA ASP A 103 -16.56 -24.64 8.26
C ASP A 103 -15.92 -25.45 9.39
N ARG A 104 -14.60 -25.68 9.31
CA ARG A 104 -13.85 -26.48 10.27
C ARG A 104 -13.42 -25.69 11.51
N TYR A 105 -13.10 -24.41 11.35
CA TYR A 105 -12.44 -23.58 12.35
C TYR A 105 -13.19 -22.26 12.65
N GLY A 106 -14.45 -22.12 12.24
CA GLY A 106 -15.23 -20.86 12.32
C GLY A 106 -15.24 -20.24 13.71
N GLU A 107 -15.56 -21.01 14.75
CA GLU A 107 -15.56 -20.52 16.15
C GLU A 107 -14.19 -19.97 16.59
N LEU A 108 -13.12 -20.49 16.03
CA LEU A 108 -11.77 -19.98 16.29
C LEU A 108 -11.52 -18.67 15.55
N PHE A 109 -12.00 -18.57 14.30
CA PHE A 109 -11.86 -17.40 13.43
C PHE A 109 -12.61 -16.18 14.00
N ASP A 110 -13.74 -16.40 14.67
CA ASP A 110 -14.55 -15.36 15.32
C ASP A 110 -13.80 -14.55 16.41
N ASN A 111 -12.63 -15.03 16.86
CA ASN A 111 -11.79 -14.32 17.83
C ASN A 111 -10.85 -13.28 17.19
N TYR A 112 -10.90 -13.13 15.86
CA TYR A 112 -10.01 -12.29 15.08
C TYR A 112 -10.80 -11.53 14.01
N THR A 113 -10.21 -10.44 13.53
CA THR A 113 -10.78 -9.70 12.40
C THR A 113 -10.09 -10.16 11.13
N LEU A 114 -10.78 -10.91 10.28
CA LEU A 114 -10.18 -11.64 9.17
C LEU A 114 -10.77 -11.21 7.83
N GLN A 115 -9.93 -11.17 6.80
CA GLN A 115 -10.32 -10.97 5.42
C GLN A 115 -9.73 -12.08 4.54
N GLY A 116 -10.55 -12.68 3.68
CA GLY A 116 -10.14 -13.75 2.78
C GLY A 116 -9.38 -13.23 1.57
N LEU A 117 -8.47 -14.03 1.01
CA LEU A 117 -7.83 -13.77 -0.27
C LEU A 117 -7.42 -15.10 -0.94
N PHE A 118 -7.72 -15.30 -2.22
CA PHE A 118 -7.35 -16.53 -2.91
C PHE A 118 -6.04 -16.40 -3.68
N ALA A 119 -5.21 -17.45 -3.66
CA ALA A 119 -3.99 -17.50 -4.46
C ALA A 119 -4.28 -17.48 -5.97
N THR A 120 -5.44 -17.98 -6.38
CA THR A 120 -5.92 -18.01 -7.78
C THR A 120 -6.25 -16.63 -8.34
N GLU A 121 -6.59 -15.65 -7.49
CA GLU A 121 -6.96 -14.27 -7.88
C GLU A 121 -5.94 -13.21 -7.44
N THR A 122 -4.95 -13.61 -6.64
CA THR A 122 -3.76 -12.78 -6.36
C THR A 122 -2.87 -12.76 -7.61
N LEU A 123 -2.97 -11.76 -8.47
CA LEU A 123 -2.40 -11.80 -9.83
C LEU A 123 -1.37 -10.68 -10.08
N PRO A 124 -0.07 -10.87 -9.72
CA PRO A 124 0.96 -9.82 -9.82
C PRO A 124 1.23 -9.30 -11.25
N ASN A 125 0.76 -10.01 -12.28
CA ASN A 125 0.92 -9.65 -13.69
C ASN A 125 -0.41 -9.20 -14.35
N ALA A 126 -1.48 -9.04 -13.57
CA ALA A 126 -2.79 -8.58 -14.02
C ALA A 126 -2.94 -7.06 -13.88
N GLY A 127 -4.08 -6.53 -14.33
CA GLY A 127 -4.44 -5.14 -14.05
C GLY A 127 -4.63 -4.95 -12.55
N PRO A 128 -4.31 -3.78 -12.00
CA PRO A 128 -3.76 -2.59 -12.66
C PRO A 128 -2.24 -2.61 -12.85
N HIS A 129 -1.51 -3.60 -12.32
CA HIS A 129 -0.05 -3.69 -12.44
C HIS A 129 0.44 -3.85 -13.89
N ASN A 130 -0.38 -4.49 -14.71
CA ASN A 130 -0.18 -4.67 -16.14
C ASN A 130 -1.44 -4.19 -16.89
N PRO A 131 -1.46 -2.97 -17.43
CA PRO A 131 -2.66 -2.39 -18.05
C PRO A 131 -3.09 -3.08 -19.36
N LYS A 132 -2.29 -4.04 -19.86
CA LYS A 132 -2.63 -4.87 -21.02
C LYS A 132 -3.43 -6.12 -20.66
N SER A 133 -3.41 -6.53 -19.39
CA SER A 133 -4.21 -7.65 -18.91
C SER A 133 -5.68 -7.25 -18.80
N SER A 134 -6.59 -8.19 -19.05
CA SER A 134 -8.03 -8.04 -18.75
C SER A 134 -8.40 -8.59 -17.38
N GLU A 135 -7.49 -9.32 -16.72
CA GLU A 135 -7.70 -9.80 -15.35
C GLU A 135 -7.42 -8.68 -14.35
N PHE A 136 -8.00 -8.78 -13.16
CA PHE A 136 -7.75 -7.88 -12.03
C PHE A 136 -7.03 -8.64 -10.91
N ASP A 137 -6.07 -7.98 -10.26
CA ASP A 137 -5.42 -8.50 -9.06
C ASP A 137 -6.26 -8.19 -7.82
N ALA A 138 -7.02 -9.19 -7.36
CA ALA A 138 -7.93 -9.04 -6.22
C ALA A 138 -7.20 -8.74 -4.90
N SER A 139 -5.88 -8.96 -4.82
CA SER A 139 -5.13 -8.56 -3.62
C SER A 139 -5.21 -7.06 -3.33
N ILE A 140 -5.44 -6.21 -4.33
CA ILE A 140 -5.68 -4.77 -4.12
C ILE A 140 -6.98 -4.53 -3.35
N GLU A 141 -8.03 -5.25 -3.71
CA GLU A 141 -9.37 -5.11 -3.14
C GLU A 141 -9.41 -5.66 -1.72
N GLU A 142 -9.04 -6.93 -1.54
CA GLU A 142 -9.15 -7.61 -0.26
C GLU A 142 -8.26 -6.99 0.83
N ILE A 143 -7.05 -6.57 0.46
CA ILE A 143 -6.17 -5.89 1.42
C ILE A 143 -6.72 -4.50 1.77
N LEU A 144 -7.32 -3.79 0.80
CA LEU A 144 -7.90 -2.49 1.07
C LEU A 144 -9.16 -2.60 1.93
N HIS A 145 -9.96 -3.65 1.76
CA HIS A 145 -11.12 -3.94 2.60
C HIS A 145 -10.73 -3.96 4.08
N ILE A 146 -9.79 -4.80 4.50
CA ILE A 146 -9.43 -4.88 5.92
C ILE A 146 -8.77 -3.61 6.45
N ILE A 147 -7.97 -2.91 5.63
CA ILE A 147 -7.34 -1.64 6.05
C ILE A 147 -8.41 -0.58 6.32
N THR A 148 -9.48 -0.55 5.53
CA THR A 148 -10.53 0.46 5.64
C THR A 148 -11.61 0.09 6.66
N SER A 149 -12.14 -1.14 6.60
CA SER A 149 -13.24 -1.63 7.45
C SER A 149 -12.82 -1.87 8.91
N VAL A 150 -11.53 -2.11 9.16
CA VAL A 150 -10.99 -2.27 10.52
C VAL A 150 -10.21 -1.03 10.92
N GLY A 151 -9.17 -0.70 10.15
CA GLY A 151 -8.24 0.37 10.51
C GLY A 151 -8.89 1.76 10.48
N TYR A 152 -9.38 2.19 9.33
CA TYR A 152 -9.98 3.53 9.20
C TYR A 152 -11.33 3.66 9.91
N ALA A 153 -12.19 2.64 9.82
CA ALA A 153 -13.49 2.65 10.49
C ALA A 153 -13.35 2.64 12.02
N GLY A 154 -12.36 1.94 12.57
CA GLY A 154 -12.05 1.93 14.01
C GLY A 154 -11.52 3.27 14.51
N VAL A 155 -10.55 3.86 13.79
CA VAL A 155 -9.93 5.15 14.19
C VAL A 155 -10.85 6.34 13.96
N TYR A 156 -11.63 6.34 12.86
CA TYR A 156 -12.47 7.45 12.44
C TYR A 156 -13.95 7.02 12.27
N PRO A 157 -14.63 6.56 13.34
CA PRO A 157 -15.90 5.86 13.25
C PRO A 157 -17.08 6.75 12.85
N LYS A 158 -16.93 8.07 12.83
CA LYS A 158 -17.94 9.02 12.32
C LYS A 158 -17.83 9.24 10.81
N VAL A 159 -16.68 8.93 10.22
CA VAL A 159 -16.37 9.20 8.82
C VAL A 159 -16.42 7.90 8.04
N PHE A 160 -15.60 6.91 8.42
CA PHE A 160 -15.42 5.65 7.70
C PHE A 160 -16.20 4.48 8.31
N GLY A 161 -16.92 4.69 9.42
CA GLY A 161 -17.69 3.63 10.05
C GLY A 161 -18.76 3.07 9.10
N GLU A 162 -18.93 1.75 9.09
CA GLU A 162 -19.80 1.05 8.14
C GLU A 162 -21.25 0.99 8.61
N ARG A 163 -21.80 2.15 8.99
CA ARG A 163 -23.17 2.27 9.51
C ARG A 163 -23.82 3.55 9.03
N ARG A 164 -25.14 3.53 8.93
CA ARG A 164 -25.93 4.69 8.50
C ARG A 164 -25.58 5.94 9.32
N GLY A 165 -25.45 7.06 8.63
CA GLY A 165 -25.21 8.37 9.24
C GLY A 165 -23.74 8.80 9.31
N THR A 166 -22.79 7.91 9.03
CA THR A 166 -21.39 8.30 8.81
C THR A 166 -21.21 9.03 7.48
N GLU A 167 -20.16 9.83 7.35
CA GLU A 167 -19.90 10.60 6.12
C GLU A 167 -19.78 9.70 4.88
N LEU A 168 -19.03 8.60 4.96
CA LEU A 168 -18.84 7.65 3.86
C LEU A 168 -20.15 6.99 3.46
N ALA A 169 -20.92 6.49 4.43
CA ALA A 169 -22.21 5.86 4.17
C ALA A 169 -23.25 6.84 3.57
N ASN A 170 -23.23 8.11 3.97
CA ASN A 170 -24.08 9.14 3.36
C ASN A 170 -23.68 9.43 1.91
N ALA A 171 -22.38 9.41 1.58
CA ALA A 171 -21.90 9.53 0.21
C ALA A 171 -22.33 8.31 -0.65
N MET A 172 -22.22 7.11 -0.10
CA MET A 172 -22.70 5.88 -0.74
C MET A 172 -24.21 5.91 -1.02
N ASP A 173 -25.02 6.38 -0.07
CA ASP A 173 -26.48 6.49 -0.28
C ASP A 173 -26.81 7.46 -1.44
N ILE A 174 -26.03 8.53 -1.63
CA ILE A 174 -26.14 9.40 -2.80
C ILE A 174 -25.78 8.62 -4.07
N ALA A 175 -24.70 7.82 -4.05
CA ALA A 175 -24.22 7.05 -5.20
C ALA A 175 -25.18 5.97 -5.71
N ARG A 176 -25.96 5.41 -4.80
CA ARG A 176 -26.96 4.37 -5.07
C ARG A 176 -28.35 4.95 -5.34
N GLY A 177 -28.53 6.26 -5.26
CA GLY A 177 -29.83 6.93 -5.43
C GLY A 177 -30.79 6.78 -4.24
N GLY A 178 -30.27 6.44 -3.06
CA GLY A 178 -31.03 6.31 -1.83
C GLY A 178 -30.42 5.36 -0.81
N TYR A 179 -31.08 5.25 0.34
CA TYR A 179 -30.73 4.31 1.40
C TYR A 179 -31.30 2.91 1.12
N PHE A 180 -30.44 1.90 1.08
CA PHE A 180 -30.82 0.50 0.93
C PHE A 180 -30.12 -0.34 2.01
N ARG A 181 -30.90 -0.85 2.99
CA ARG A 181 -30.34 -1.67 4.08
C ARG A 181 -29.68 -2.97 3.58
N THR A 182 -30.25 -3.56 2.54
CA THR A 182 -29.77 -4.77 1.86
C THR A 182 -29.79 -4.51 0.36
N VAL A 183 -29.04 -5.28 -0.41
CA VAL A 183 -29.00 -5.15 -1.87
C VAL A 183 -30.43 -5.27 -2.47
N PRO A 184 -30.97 -4.21 -3.11
CA PRO A 184 -32.33 -4.18 -3.67
C PRO A 184 -32.41 -4.93 -4.99
N SER A 185 -33.60 -5.40 -5.39
CA SER A 185 -33.76 -6.11 -6.66
C SER A 185 -33.32 -5.27 -7.87
N ARG A 186 -33.46 -3.94 -7.76
CA ARG A 186 -33.04 -2.97 -8.77
C ARG A 186 -32.68 -1.64 -8.10
N TYR A 187 -31.56 -1.07 -8.52
CA TYR A 187 -31.17 0.30 -8.18
C TYR A 187 -31.82 1.33 -9.13
N PRO A 188 -31.99 2.59 -8.70
CA PRO A 188 -32.33 3.71 -9.58
C PRO A 188 -31.42 3.79 -10.81
N ALA A 189 -31.96 4.20 -11.97
CA ALA A 189 -31.22 4.19 -13.23
C ALA A 189 -30.02 5.16 -13.24
N ASP A 190 -30.09 6.22 -12.45
CA ASP A 190 -29.07 7.25 -12.28
C ASP A 190 -28.02 6.91 -11.23
N ALA A 191 -28.17 5.79 -10.51
CA ALA A 191 -27.15 5.26 -9.62
C ALA A 191 -25.85 4.97 -10.40
N TRP A 192 -24.71 5.26 -9.78
CA TRP A 192 -23.37 4.93 -10.32
C TRP A 192 -22.63 3.89 -9.50
N TYR A 193 -23.20 3.55 -8.34
CA TYR A 193 -22.85 2.39 -7.56
C TYR A 193 -24.08 1.49 -7.43
N SER A 194 -23.88 0.22 -7.76
CA SER A 194 -24.78 -0.90 -7.52
C SER A 194 -23.93 -2.09 -7.07
N TYR A 195 -24.57 -3.08 -6.50
CA TYR A 195 -23.92 -4.30 -6.06
C TYR A 195 -24.88 -5.46 -6.28
N ASP A 196 -24.38 -6.62 -6.70
CA ASP A 196 -25.23 -7.75 -7.06
C ASP A 196 -25.32 -8.86 -6.01
N ASP A 197 -24.35 -8.94 -5.09
CA ASP A 197 -24.34 -9.94 -4.01
C ASP A 197 -25.46 -9.68 -2.99
N ARG A 198 -26.44 -10.59 -2.99
CA ARG A 198 -27.63 -10.55 -2.11
C ARG A 198 -27.33 -10.86 -0.65
N THR A 199 -26.17 -11.45 -0.35
CA THR A 199 -25.76 -11.76 1.02
C THR A 199 -25.18 -10.55 1.74
N CYS A 200 -24.75 -9.53 0.99
CA CYS A 200 -24.15 -8.31 1.48
C CYS A 200 -25.18 -7.40 2.18
N ASP A 201 -24.86 -7.02 3.42
CA ASP A 201 -25.65 -6.08 4.20
C ASP A 201 -25.24 -4.62 3.92
N TYR A 202 -25.73 -3.67 4.73
CA TYR A 202 -25.39 -2.26 4.53
C TYR A 202 -23.91 -1.98 4.77
N GLY A 203 -23.29 -2.64 5.74
CA GLY A 203 -21.90 -2.40 6.10
C GLY A 203 -20.96 -2.90 5.01
N CYS A 204 -21.18 -4.13 4.54
CA CYS A 204 -20.47 -4.70 3.40
C CYS A 204 -20.55 -3.80 2.16
N GLN A 205 -21.72 -3.21 1.84
CA GLN A 205 -21.84 -2.24 0.73
C GLN A 205 -21.01 -0.96 0.95
N VAL A 206 -20.79 -0.52 2.21
CA VAL A 206 -19.90 0.61 2.51
C VAL A 206 -18.44 0.23 2.24
N THR A 207 -18.03 -0.98 2.62
CA THR A 207 -16.70 -1.53 2.36
C THR A 207 -16.39 -1.54 0.86
N GLU A 208 -17.33 -2.07 0.07
CA GLU A 208 -17.24 -2.11 -1.39
C GLU A 208 -17.19 -0.70 -2.00
N TYR A 209 -18.03 0.21 -1.51
CA TYR A 209 -18.06 1.59 -1.99
C TYR A 209 -16.72 2.30 -1.80
N VAL A 210 -16.07 2.14 -0.63
CA VAL A 210 -14.76 2.77 -0.40
C VAL A 210 -13.68 2.14 -1.27
N TYR A 211 -13.72 0.82 -1.49
CA TYR A 211 -12.84 0.14 -2.44
C TYR A 211 -12.99 0.72 -3.85
N TRP A 212 -14.21 0.71 -4.39
CA TRP A 212 -14.49 1.21 -5.74
C TRP A 212 -14.06 2.66 -5.91
N ALA A 213 -14.41 3.51 -4.95
CA ALA A 213 -14.09 4.93 -4.99
C ALA A 213 -12.59 5.19 -4.88
N LEU A 214 -11.90 4.60 -3.89
CA LEU A 214 -10.47 4.87 -3.70
C LEU A 214 -9.62 4.30 -4.84
N THR A 215 -9.89 3.07 -5.28
CA THR A 215 -9.13 2.48 -6.40
C THR A 215 -9.37 3.22 -7.71
N SER A 216 -10.59 3.70 -7.98
CA SER A 216 -10.86 4.57 -9.14
C SER A 216 -10.16 5.92 -9.03
N LEU A 217 -10.09 6.51 -7.83
CA LEU A 217 -9.38 7.77 -7.59
C LEU A 217 -7.87 7.67 -7.84
N LEU A 218 -7.32 6.47 -7.68
CA LEU A 218 -5.90 6.14 -7.80
C LEU A 218 -5.56 5.44 -9.13
N ASP A 219 -6.41 5.58 -10.15
CA ASP A 219 -6.26 4.97 -11.49
C ASP A 219 -6.28 3.42 -11.53
N GLY A 220 -6.61 2.76 -10.41
CA GLY A 220 -6.59 1.30 -10.30
C GLY A 220 -7.68 0.57 -11.07
N GLN A 221 -8.72 1.29 -11.48
CA GLN A 221 -9.82 0.76 -12.30
C GLN A 221 -9.76 1.25 -13.77
N ASP A 222 -8.71 2.01 -14.13
CA ASP A 222 -8.53 2.60 -15.46
C ASP A 222 -7.49 1.81 -16.29
N PHE A 223 -7.86 0.58 -16.66
CA PHE A 223 -7.07 -0.23 -17.57
C PHE A 223 -7.96 -0.92 -18.61
N LYS A 224 -7.33 -1.59 -19.57
CA LYS A 224 -7.99 -2.14 -20.75
C LYS A 224 -9.21 -2.98 -20.36
N ASN A 225 -10.37 -2.63 -20.95
CA ASN A 225 -11.68 -3.27 -20.78
C ASN A 225 -12.32 -3.19 -19.38
N ARG A 226 -11.55 -2.90 -18.33
CA ARG A 226 -12.02 -2.89 -16.93
C ARG A 226 -13.30 -2.09 -16.74
N GLY A 227 -13.37 -0.88 -17.30
CA GLY A 227 -14.54 -0.01 -17.16
C GLY A 227 -15.83 -0.61 -17.70
N GLY A 228 -15.79 -1.44 -18.75
CA GLY A 228 -16.95 -2.18 -19.25
C GLY A 228 -17.22 -3.44 -18.42
N ASP A 229 -16.18 -4.11 -17.97
CA ASP A 229 -16.31 -5.34 -17.17
C ASP A 229 -17.02 -5.08 -15.83
N ILE A 230 -16.83 -3.90 -15.22
CA ILE A 230 -17.42 -3.53 -13.93
C ILE A 230 -18.64 -2.61 -14.03
N GLU A 231 -19.06 -2.18 -15.23
CA GLU A 231 -20.05 -1.08 -15.36
C GLU A 231 -21.42 -1.37 -14.74
N HIS A 232 -21.73 -2.65 -14.56
CA HIS A 232 -22.96 -3.14 -13.93
C HIS A 232 -23.00 -2.88 -12.42
N GLU A 233 -21.84 -2.71 -11.77
CA GLU A 233 -21.70 -2.35 -10.36
C GLU A 233 -21.16 -0.93 -10.18
N TRP A 234 -20.16 -0.54 -10.98
CA TRP A 234 -19.45 0.72 -10.80
C TRP A 234 -19.21 1.46 -12.11
N LYS A 235 -19.80 2.66 -12.24
CA LYS A 235 -19.71 3.47 -13.48
C LYS A 235 -18.54 4.46 -13.50
N LEU A 236 -17.84 4.65 -12.37
CA LEU A 236 -16.86 5.74 -12.18
C LEU A 236 -15.42 5.23 -12.15
N ASN A 237 -15.04 4.36 -13.07
CA ASN A 237 -13.77 3.62 -13.08
C ASN A 237 -12.48 4.45 -13.30
N THR A 238 -12.55 5.78 -13.44
CA THR A 238 -11.37 6.65 -13.62
C THR A 238 -11.42 7.83 -12.64
N PRO A 239 -10.28 8.46 -12.30
CA PRO A 239 -10.29 9.61 -11.40
C PRO A 239 -11.12 10.76 -11.95
N GLU A 240 -11.14 10.98 -13.27
CA GLU A 240 -11.91 12.05 -13.90
C GLU A 240 -13.40 11.81 -13.73
N LYS A 241 -13.88 10.58 -14.00
CA LYS A 241 -15.29 10.23 -13.81
C LYS A 241 -15.70 10.39 -12.35
N LEU A 242 -14.87 9.92 -11.43
CA LEU A 242 -15.13 10.02 -9.99
C LEU A 242 -15.19 11.47 -9.52
N ARG A 243 -14.17 12.28 -9.85
CA ARG A 243 -14.09 13.71 -9.49
C ARG A 243 -15.23 14.53 -10.09
N ALA A 244 -15.68 14.18 -11.28
CA ALA A 244 -16.79 14.87 -11.94
C ALA A 244 -18.15 14.56 -11.28
N LYS A 245 -18.38 13.30 -10.89
CA LYS A 245 -19.70 12.82 -10.44
C LYS A 245 -19.85 12.76 -8.92
N ASP A 246 -18.95 12.09 -8.22
CA ASP A 246 -19.07 11.79 -6.79
C ASP A 246 -18.20 12.71 -5.93
N LYS A 247 -18.59 13.97 -5.86
CA LYS A 247 -17.86 14.99 -5.10
C LYS A 247 -17.85 14.71 -3.60
N ALA A 248 -18.84 13.98 -3.09
CA ALA A 248 -18.98 13.67 -1.67
C ALA A 248 -17.86 12.72 -1.23
N VAL A 249 -17.68 11.59 -1.91
CA VAL A 249 -16.61 10.64 -1.56
C VAL A 249 -15.23 11.20 -1.88
N VAL A 250 -15.07 11.95 -2.98
CA VAL A 250 -13.79 12.58 -3.31
C VAL A 250 -13.33 13.52 -2.21
N LYS A 251 -14.23 14.32 -1.64
CA LYS A 251 -13.91 15.20 -0.50
C LYS A 251 -13.39 14.42 0.71
N ILE A 252 -14.00 13.26 1.00
CA ILE A 252 -13.58 12.39 2.12
C ILE A 252 -12.21 11.79 1.82
N LEU A 253 -12.05 11.17 0.64
CA LEU A 253 -10.85 10.41 0.27
C LEU A 253 -9.62 11.29 0.01
N THR A 254 -9.80 12.56 -0.37
CA THR A 254 -8.68 13.51 -0.53
C THR A 254 -8.42 14.37 0.70
N ASN A 255 -9.09 14.11 1.83
CA ASN A 255 -8.78 14.83 3.06
C ASN A 255 -7.41 14.39 3.62
N ALA A 256 -6.45 15.32 3.62
CA ALA A 256 -5.09 15.08 4.06
C ALA A 256 -4.98 14.69 5.56
N GLU A 257 -6.01 14.97 6.38
CA GLU A 257 -6.07 14.57 7.78
C GLU A 257 -6.01 13.04 7.95
N TYR A 258 -6.66 12.30 7.05
CA TYR A 258 -6.77 10.84 7.15
C TYR A 258 -5.52 10.13 6.62
N ARG A 259 -4.69 10.81 5.82
CA ARG A 259 -3.48 10.24 5.21
C ARG A 259 -3.76 8.94 4.45
N LEU A 260 -4.88 8.92 3.72
CA LEU A 260 -5.19 7.83 2.79
C LEU A 260 -4.12 7.72 1.69
N PRO A 261 -3.93 6.52 1.11
CA PRO A 261 -3.05 6.31 -0.03
C PRO A 261 -3.33 7.32 -1.15
N THR A 262 -2.26 7.91 -1.70
CA THR A 262 -2.32 8.83 -2.85
C THR A 262 -1.77 8.22 -4.13
N ARG A 263 -1.27 6.98 -4.03
CA ARG A 263 -0.80 6.15 -5.13
C ARG A 263 -1.31 4.73 -4.92
N LEU A 264 -1.70 4.06 -5.99
CA LEU A 264 -2.04 2.66 -5.91
C LEU A 264 -0.76 1.82 -5.68
N PRO A 265 -0.81 0.76 -4.84
CA PRO A 265 0.29 -0.20 -4.74
C PRO A 265 0.57 -0.89 -6.08
N ASP A 266 1.84 -1.15 -6.36
CA ASP A 266 2.32 -1.71 -7.63
C ASP A 266 2.91 -3.13 -7.52
N GLY A 267 2.80 -3.76 -6.34
CA GLY A 267 3.38 -5.06 -6.04
C GLY A 267 4.91 -5.07 -6.00
N LYS A 268 5.54 -3.89 -5.89
CA LYS A 268 7.01 -3.74 -5.89
C LYS A 268 7.44 -2.81 -4.76
N TYR A 269 7.03 -3.13 -3.54
CA TYR A 269 7.36 -2.30 -2.39
C TYR A 269 8.87 -2.39 -2.13
N ARG A 270 9.50 -1.21 -2.11
CA ARG A 270 10.90 -1.02 -1.76
C ARG A 270 10.99 0.28 -1.02
N GLN A 271 11.56 0.25 0.17
CA GLN A 271 11.77 1.47 0.94
C GLN A 271 12.64 2.43 0.14
N LYS A 272 12.15 3.66 0.00
CA LYS A 272 12.98 4.78 -0.40
C LYS A 272 13.79 5.17 0.82
N ARG A 273 14.96 4.54 0.98
CA ARG A 273 15.98 5.06 1.88
C ARG A 273 16.26 6.48 1.42
N LYS A 274 15.85 7.48 2.21
CA LYS A 274 16.40 8.82 2.05
C LYS A 274 17.90 8.65 2.23
N GLN A 275 18.65 8.68 1.12
CA GLN A 275 20.09 8.84 1.19
C GLN A 275 20.31 10.05 2.09
N ALA A 276 21.08 9.88 3.17
CA ALA A 276 21.31 10.97 4.11
C ALA A 276 21.70 12.20 3.29
N ALA A 277 21.03 13.32 3.54
CA ALA A 277 21.28 14.54 2.77
C ALA A 277 22.74 14.94 3.00
N VAL A 278 23.56 14.75 1.97
CA VAL A 278 24.99 15.04 2.02
C VAL A 278 25.16 16.53 1.83
N ARG A 279 25.56 17.23 2.89
CA ARG A 279 25.85 18.67 2.83
C ARG A 279 27.16 18.89 2.09
N LEU A 280 27.10 19.52 0.93
CA LEU A 280 28.28 19.86 0.14
C LEU A 280 28.80 21.24 0.57
N ASN A 281 30.01 21.29 1.13
CA ASN A 281 30.72 22.53 1.35
C ASN A 281 31.78 22.69 0.25
N ILE A 282 31.60 23.70 -0.60
CA ILE A 282 32.53 24.01 -1.70
C ILE A 282 33.36 25.22 -1.29
N ILE A 283 34.69 25.03 -1.21
CA ILE A 283 35.63 26.10 -0.90
C ILE A 283 36.36 26.47 -2.20
N PRO A 284 36.10 27.65 -2.79
CA PRO A 284 36.81 28.09 -3.99
C PRO A 284 38.24 28.54 -3.68
N ASP A 285 39.11 28.41 -4.67
CA ASP A 285 40.54 28.79 -4.71
C ASP A 285 40.89 29.20 -6.15
N GLU A 286 42.05 29.84 -6.40
CA GLU A 286 42.37 30.54 -7.66
C GLU A 286 42.08 29.73 -8.93
N ASN A 287 42.44 28.45 -8.96
CA ASN A 287 42.22 27.54 -10.10
C ASN A 287 41.64 26.19 -9.69
N ARG A 288 40.93 26.12 -8.55
CA ARG A 288 40.31 24.89 -8.06
C ARG A 288 39.18 25.19 -7.09
N PHE A 289 38.35 24.20 -6.83
CA PHE A 289 37.49 24.20 -5.66
C PHE A 289 37.62 22.87 -4.91
N THR A 290 37.51 22.93 -3.59
CA THR A 290 37.55 21.73 -2.75
C THR A 290 36.15 21.35 -2.33
N LEU A 291 35.73 20.14 -2.72
CA LEU A 291 34.54 19.49 -2.18
C LEU A 291 34.87 18.96 -0.78
N ASN A 292 34.16 19.44 0.23
CA ASN A 292 34.27 18.95 1.59
C ASN A 292 32.89 18.50 2.08
N THR A 293 32.76 17.23 2.46
CA THR A 293 31.45 16.67 2.83
C THR A 293 31.55 15.45 3.75
N GLU A 294 30.63 15.34 4.70
CA GLU A 294 30.47 14.15 5.54
C GLU A 294 29.65 13.10 4.78
N LEU A 295 30.18 11.87 4.73
CA LEU A 295 29.52 10.76 4.07
C LEU A 295 28.72 9.93 5.10
N PRO A 296 27.56 9.38 4.70
CA PRO A 296 26.84 8.43 5.53
C PRO A 296 27.73 7.24 5.92
N VAL A 297 27.63 6.81 7.19
CA VAL A 297 28.43 5.68 7.71
C VAL A 297 28.17 4.43 6.87
N GLY A 298 29.25 3.78 6.41
CA GLY A 298 29.18 2.55 5.62
C GLY A 298 28.79 2.75 4.15
N SER A 299 28.82 3.99 3.64
CA SER A 299 28.50 4.29 2.25
C SER A 299 29.74 4.32 1.36
N THR A 300 29.70 3.64 0.22
CA THR A 300 30.68 3.85 -0.85
C THR A 300 30.23 4.99 -1.76
N ALA A 301 31.18 5.73 -2.33
CA ALA A 301 30.86 6.78 -3.29
C ALA A 301 31.86 6.88 -4.44
N ILE A 302 31.44 7.53 -5.51
CA ILE A 302 32.24 7.82 -6.69
C ILE A 302 32.15 9.31 -6.98
N VAL A 303 33.31 9.96 -7.10
CA VAL A 303 33.42 11.32 -7.60
C VAL A 303 33.72 11.27 -9.09
N GLU A 304 32.90 11.94 -9.89
CA GLU A 304 33.12 12.11 -11.32
C GLU A 304 33.15 13.61 -11.66
N THR A 305 33.95 13.97 -12.66
CA THR A 305 34.16 15.35 -13.12
C THR A 305 33.95 15.47 -14.63
N THR A 306 33.49 16.63 -15.09
CA THR A 306 33.31 16.92 -16.53
C THR A 306 33.44 18.40 -16.84
N HIS A 307 33.75 18.72 -18.10
CA HIS A 307 33.79 20.08 -18.63
C HIS A 307 32.60 20.39 -19.58
N ASP A 308 31.82 19.38 -19.99
CA ASP A 308 30.81 19.52 -21.07
C ASP A 308 29.46 18.84 -20.79
N LEU A 309 29.25 18.27 -19.60
CA LEU A 309 28.06 17.52 -19.17
C LEU A 309 27.72 16.25 -19.99
N LEU A 310 28.30 16.08 -21.18
CA LEU A 310 28.07 14.96 -22.09
C LEU A 310 28.97 13.76 -21.78
N SER A 311 30.17 14.00 -21.25
CA SER A 311 31.13 12.96 -20.91
C SER A 311 31.63 13.11 -19.47
N TRP A 312 31.58 12.03 -18.68
CA TRP A 312 31.98 12.03 -17.27
C TRP A 312 33.21 11.16 -17.07
N SER A 313 34.21 11.70 -16.38
CA SER A 313 35.43 10.98 -16.04
C SER A 313 35.41 10.59 -14.56
N LEU A 314 35.75 9.33 -14.28
CA LEU A 314 35.99 8.85 -12.92
C LEU A 314 37.18 9.60 -12.31
N ALA A 315 36.93 10.36 -11.24
CA ALA A 315 37.95 11.13 -10.55
C ALA A 315 38.44 10.41 -9.28
N ARG A 316 37.52 9.82 -8.50
CA ARG A 316 37.87 9.09 -7.27
C ARG A 316 36.80 8.05 -6.88
N ARG A 317 37.24 6.88 -6.41
CA ARG A 317 36.39 5.95 -5.64
C ARG A 317 36.61 6.19 -4.15
N VAL A 318 35.52 6.23 -3.40
CA VAL A 318 35.50 6.47 -1.96
C VAL A 318 34.99 5.21 -1.26
N PRO A 319 35.83 4.57 -0.44
CA PRO A 319 35.45 3.37 0.33
C PRO A 319 34.46 3.70 1.46
N ASP A 320 33.84 2.64 1.98
CA ASP A 320 32.79 2.67 3.00
C ASP A 320 33.25 3.09 4.41
N ASP A 321 34.56 3.09 4.65
CA ASP A 321 35.20 3.55 5.87
C ASP A 321 35.52 5.07 5.88
N THR A 322 35.22 5.78 4.79
CA THR A 322 35.50 7.23 4.68
C THR A 322 34.36 8.05 5.27
N ALA A 323 34.55 8.58 6.49
CA ALA A 323 33.55 9.46 7.13
C ALA A 323 33.52 10.90 6.55
N LEU A 324 34.66 11.44 6.13
CA LEU A 324 34.78 12.80 5.60
C LEU A 324 35.52 12.78 4.25
N LEU A 325 34.85 13.24 3.20
CA LEU A 325 35.43 13.41 1.87
C LEU A 325 35.92 14.84 1.69
N LYS A 326 37.24 14.98 1.53
CA LYS A 326 37.89 16.20 1.03
C LYS A 326 38.52 15.92 -0.33
N PHE A 327 38.02 16.54 -1.40
CA PHE A 327 38.46 16.28 -2.77
C PHE A 327 38.64 17.58 -3.56
N PRO A 328 39.88 17.92 -3.98
CA PRO A 328 40.13 19.08 -4.83
C PRO A 328 39.74 18.77 -6.29
N ILE A 329 39.09 19.73 -6.94
CA ILE A 329 38.70 19.66 -8.35
C ILE A 329 39.30 20.88 -9.06
N GLU A 330 40.13 20.64 -10.07
CA GLU A 330 40.74 21.71 -10.87
C GLU A 330 39.67 22.44 -11.67
N ALA A 331 39.74 23.77 -11.69
CA ALA A 331 38.87 24.62 -12.48
C ALA A 331 39.75 25.50 -13.37
N ARG A 332 39.45 25.52 -14.67
CA ARG A 332 40.17 26.36 -15.64
C ARG A 332 39.41 27.67 -15.82
N MET A 333 40.13 28.80 -15.79
CA MET A 333 39.54 30.09 -16.10
C MET A 333 38.86 30.07 -17.48
N GLY A 334 37.60 30.50 -17.52
CA GLY A 334 36.80 30.56 -18.75
C GLY A 334 36.15 29.24 -19.19
N GLN A 335 36.30 28.15 -18.41
CA GLN A 335 35.62 26.87 -18.66
C GLN A 335 34.75 26.47 -17.46
N ALA A 336 33.54 26.00 -17.73
CA ALA A 336 32.70 25.44 -16.68
C ALA A 336 33.26 24.08 -16.25
N GLN A 337 33.43 23.88 -14.95
CA GLN A 337 33.81 22.61 -14.36
C GLN A 337 32.64 22.08 -13.53
N PHE A 338 32.23 20.85 -13.80
CA PHE A 338 31.17 20.18 -13.07
C PHE A 338 31.73 18.97 -12.33
N PHE A 339 31.01 18.58 -11.28
CA PHE A 339 31.25 17.34 -10.56
C PHE A 339 29.93 16.71 -10.16
N ARG A 340 29.95 15.42 -9.88
CA ARG A 340 28.87 14.74 -9.16
C ARG A 340 29.44 13.70 -8.21
N LEU A 341 28.77 13.54 -7.08
CA LEU A 341 29.04 12.50 -6.10
C LEU A 341 27.93 11.46 -6.23
N ARG A 342 28.28 10.22 -6.56
CA ARG A 342 27.35 9.10 -6.68
C ARG A 342 27.59 8.12 -5.55
N PHE A 343 26.56 7.82 -4.76
CA PHE A 343 26.62 6.73 -3.79
C PHE A 343 26.42 5.39 -4.51
N GLY A 344 27.10 4.34 -4.05
CA GLY A 344 26.78 2.97 -4.45
C GLY A 344 25.40 2.59 -3.92
N ASP A 345 24.61 1.90 -4.75
CA ASP A 345 23.39 1.23 -4.30
C ASP A 345 23.72 -0.01 -3.45
#